data_AF-A0AAD4AJ02-F1
#
_entry.id   AF-A0AAD4AJ02-F1
#
_cell.length_a   1.000
_cell.length_b   1.000
_cell.length_c   1.000
_cell.angle_alpha   90.00
_cell.angle_beta   90.00
_cell.angle_gamma   90.00
#
_symmetry.space_group_name_H-M   'P 1'
#
loop_
_entity.id
_entity.type
_entity.pdbx_description
1 polymer ?
#
loop_
_entity_poly.entity_id
_entity_poly.type
_entity_poly.pdbx_seq_one_letter_code
_entity_poly.pdbx_strand_id
1 'polypeptide(L)'
;MKKIIMSLMLCASSLSYAQSDQVDGDTFLEDYYHSDVIYQKLEISLSDYQHLMKVSNDLASKRAGMQYADYLSVAYLETPSATDIIKVNALHHLLASFLVTSSASGEALKHSVLASYFLTRLKLLSPTPVSWADSALQRLEQQIGRHLSYGKLHVNEAIEAHNFFHDAFNYRAQNSQLAADKLLNELISDPSNVMTTTLITGAFLWLGGQVAYDDPKVLEYYVLTSFFSTRAILLSQEIEGKWQEEPNEYARMRLSSILGGWSALPKRWLAGIHNDELSKKKIEAEHQLWGNVNPGFHAVTLGSDYFSEPEQFYTGLGAWMRGSEFCNQIPSFRSCIDDPRFSFNRLVFIQGIIEHMIKLGDFNTAQMLLNARHWPDLQWDKWISGQARWLELETNAHEIHQLWNNDDPADDPVFVTSKKRRWGDETMVCANCHQAQERHWTEEQKNTVSQPHSMVATIGDWPEFTTDWAGQSSLFQDCNSRPSWDKQQAYKKDHHVVYQHGIYRAKWWTQAESPSNSNRYDVWEFIGWCHAGSIK
;
A
#
# COMPACT_ATOMS: atom_id res chain seq x y z
N MET A 1 -14.48 -38.08 -18.45
CA MET A 1 -14.47 -38.78 -17.13
C MET A 1 -13.10 -39.39 -16.80
N LYS A 2 -11.99 -38.75 -17.23
CA LYS A 2 -10.58 -38.92 -16.82
C LYS A 2 -9.92 -37.56 -17.14
N LYS A 3 -9.06 -37.03 -16.26
CA LYS A 3 -8.56 -35.63 -16.14
C LYS A 3 -9.35 -34.70 -15.18
N ILE A 4 -9.89 -35.26 -14.11
CA ILE A 4 -10.18 -34.54 -12.86
C ILE A 4 -9.03 -34.91 -11.93
N ILE A 5 -8.51 -33.97 -11.13
CA ILE A 5 -7.33 -34.09 -10.24
C ILE A 5 -6.01 -33.70 -10.91
N MET A 6 -5.77 -32.39 -10.94
CA MET A 6 -4.44 -31.80 -10.80
C MET A 6 -4.64 -30.68 -9.77
N SER A 7 -4.77 -31.10 -8.51
CA SER A 7 -4.92 -30.25 -7.34
C SER A 7 -3.61 -29.50 -7.08
N LEU A 8 -3.70 -28.23 -6.69
CA LEU A 8 -2.92 -27.59 -5.61
C LEU A 8 -1.38 -27.70 -5.51
N MET A 9 -0.65 -28.24 -6.49
CA MET A 9 0.81 -28.43 -6.42
C MET A 9 1.67 -27.21 -6.80
N LEU A 10 1.23 -26.00 -6.46
CA LEU A 10 2.10 -24.80 -6.52
C LEU A 10 1.88 -23.86 -5.32
N CYS A 11 1.55 -24.42 -4.15
CA CYS A 11 1.80 -23.71 -2.90
C CYS A 11 3.28 -23.91 -2.52
N ALA A 12 4.12 -22.92 -2.85
CA ALA A 12 5.47 -22.72 -2.33
C ALA A 12 6.55 -23.80 -2.65
N SER A 13 7.19 -23.74 -3.82
CA SER A 13 8.63 -24.00 -3.95
C SER A 13 9.13 -23.70 -5.36
N SER A 14 10.14 -22.84 -5.47
CA SER A 14 11.17 -22.95 -6.50
C SER A 14 11.81 -24.34 -6.36
N LEU A 15 11.73 -25.18 -7.38
CA LEU A 15 12.70 -26.24 -7.71
C LEU A 15 12.36 -26.82 -9.09
N SER A 16 13.35 -26.79 -9.97
CA SER A 16 13.37 -27.42 -11.29
C SER A 16 13.10 -28.92 -11.23
N TYR A 17 12.23 -29.48 -12.08
CA TYR A 17 12.58 -30.55 -13.04
C TYR A 17 11.41 -30.96 -13.94
N ALA A 18 11.77 -31.63 -15.03
CA ALA A 18 11.01 -31.94 -16.23
C ALA A 18 9.94 -33.06 -16.10
N GLN A 19 9.06 -33.05 -17.11
CA GLN A 19 8.09 -34.06 -17.57
C GLN A 19 8.28 -35.51 -17.10
N SER A 20 7.21 -36.11 -16.54
CA SER A 20 6.78 -37.48 -16.89
C SER A 20 5.33 -37.74 -16.49
N ASP A 21 4.51 -38.16 -17.46
CA ASP A 21 3.14 -38.68 -17.26
C ASP A 21 3.18 -40.07 -16.61
N GLN A 22 2.86 -40.18 -15.31
CA GLN A 22 2.11 -41.28 -14.67
C GLN A 22 1.72 -40.84 -13.24
N VAL A 23 0.42 -40.77 -12.95
CA VAL A 23 -0.08 -40.44 -11.60
C VAL A 23 -0.08 -41.73 -10.77
N ASP A 24 0.75 -41.76 -9.73
CA ASP A 24 0.92 -42.87 -8.80
C ASP A 24 -0.17 -42.85 -7.70
N GLY A 25 -0.60 -44.03 -7.23
CA GLY A 25 -1.70 -44.17 -6.26
C GLY A 25 -1.45 -43.50 -4.91
N ASP A 26 -0.18 -43.35 -4.52
CA ASP A 26 0.21 -42.69 -3.27
C ASP A 26 0.04 -41.16 -3.33
N THR A 27 0.26 -40.53 -4.49
CA THR A 27 0.05 -39.07 -4.67
C THR A 27 -1.42 -38.64 -4.58
N PHE A 28 -2.36 -39.50 -5.00
CA PHE A 28 -3.80 -39.23 -4.87
C PHE A 28 -4.27 -39.26 -3.42
N LEU A 29 -3.71 -40.16 -2.60
CA LEU A 29 -4.01 -40.23 -1.18
C LEU A 29 -3.42 -39.04 -0.43
N GLU A 30 -2.18 -38.63 -0.72
CA GLU A 30 -1.58 -37.41 -0.15
C GLU A 30 -2.40 -36.15 -0.47
N ASP A 31 -2.77 -35.93 -1.74
CA ASP A 31 -3.60 -34.79 -2.14
C ASP A 31 -5.00 -34.79 -1.47
N TYR A 32 -5.58 -35.98 -1.26
CA TYR A 32 -6.85 -36.15 -0.55
C TYR A 32 -6.71 -35.82 0.95
N TYR A 33 -5.69 -36.35 1.63
CA TYR A 33 -5.40 -36.04 3.04
C TYR A 33 -5.02 -34.56 3.24
N HIS A 34 -4.30 -33.94 2.30
CA HIS A 34 -3.99 -32.51 2.32
C HIS A 34 -5.25 -31.65 2.21
N SER A 35 -6.22 -32.04 1.38
CA SER A 35 -7.51 -31.34 1.28
C SER A 35 -8.36 -31.44 2.55
N ASP A 36 -8.37 -32.61 3.22
CA ASP A 36 -9.06 -32.84 4.49
C ASP A 36 -8.52 -31.99 5.64
N VAL A 37 -7.20 -31.80 5.70
CA VAL A 37 -6.55 -30.98 6.72
C VAL A 37 -6.83 -29.49 6.51
N ILE A 38 -6.94 -29.03 5.27
CA ILE A 38 -7.04 -27.60 4.94
C ILE A 38 -8.42 -27.00 5.29
N TYR A 39 -9.53 -27.60 4.86
CA TYR A 39 -10.85 -27.04 5.19
C TYR A 39 -11.15 -27.17 6.70
N GLN A 40 -10.62 -28.20 7.36
CA GLN A 40 -10.70 -28.33 8.82
C GLN A 40 -9.91 -27.24 9.54
N LYS A 41 -8.68 -26.94 9.11
CA LYS A 41 -7.87 -25.82 9.65
C LYS A 41 -8.59 -24.47 9.47
N LEU A 42 -9.24 -24.27 8.33
CA LEU A 42 -9.96 -23.04 8.01
C LEU A 42 -11.41 -23.02 8.54
N GLU A 43 -11.87 -24.10 9.18
CA GLU A 43 -13.25 -24.28 9.69
C GLU A 43 -14.33 -24.10 8.61
N ILE A 44 -14.00 -24.45 7.35
CA ILE A 44 -14.91 -24.41 6.20
C ILE A 44 -15.65 -25.75 6.10
N SER A 45 -16.96 -25.73 5.87
CA SER A 45 -17.70 -26.96 5.61
C SER A 45 -17.25 -27.61 4.30
N LEU A 46 -17.25 -28.95 4.23
CA LEU A 46 -16.88 -29.66 2.99
C LEU A 46 -17.73 -29.20 1.79
N SER A 47 -19.02 -28.96 2.00
CA SER A 47 -19.93 -28.47 0.96
C SER A 47 -19.57 -27.07 0.47
N ASP A 48 -19.22 -26.15 1.38
CA ASP A 48 -18.80 -24.80 1.00
C ASP A 48 -17.47 -24.86 0.25
N TYR A 49 -16.52 -25.65 0.74
CA TYR A 49 -15.23 -25.83 0.08
C TYR A 49 -15.42 -26.37 -1.36
N GLN A 50 -16.23 -27.42 -1.53
CA GLN A 50 -16.53 -27.98 -2.86
C GLN A 50 -17.21 -26.96 -3.79
N HIS A 51 -18.13 -26.13 -3.27
CA HIS A 51 -18.75 -25.05 -4.02
C HIS A 51 -17.71 -24.01 -4.48
N LEU A 52 -16.84 -23.55 -3.58
CA LEU A 52 -15.78 -22.58 -3.90
C LEU A 52 -14.79 -23.12 -4.93
N MET A 53 -14.42 -24.39 -4.83
CA MET A 53 -13.57 -25.04 -5.82
C MET A 53 -14.24 -25.11 -7.20
N LYS A 54 -15.55 -25.36 -7.25
CA LYS A 54 -16.31 -25.30 -8.50
C LYS A 54 -16.31 -23.89 -9.10
N VAL A 55 -16.59 -22.87 -8.29
CA VAL A 55 -16.53 -21.46 -8.73
C VAL A 55 -15.13 -21.12 -9.28
N SER A 56 -14.07 -21.50 -8.57
CA SER A 56 -12.68 -21.30 -9.02
C SER A 56 -12.42 -21.97 -10.37
N ASN A 57 -12.86 -23.20 -10.57
CA ASN A 57 -12.68 -23.94 -11.83
C ASN A 57 -13.46 -23.31 -12.99
N ASP A 58 -14.69 -22.86 -12.73
CA ASP A 58 -15.51 -22.18 -13.73
C ASP A 58 -14.85 -20.85 -14.17
N LEU A 59 -14.25 -20.11 -13.24
CA LEU A 59 -13.47 -18.91 -13.54
C LEU A 59 -12.22 -19.21 -14.38
N ALA A 60 -11.47 -20.25 -14.02
CA ALA A 60 -10.27 -20.69 -14.74
C ALA A 60 -10.60 -21.07 -16.19
N SER A 61 -11.72 -21.78 -16.41
CA SER A 61 -12.15 -22.22 -17.74
C SER A 61 -12.41 -21.06 -18.71
N LYS A 62 -12.82 -19.91 -18.18
CA LYS A 62 -13.10 -18.68 -18.96
C LYS A 62 -11.86 -17.84 -19.25
N ARG A 63 -10.72 -18.15 -18.63
CA ARG A 63 -9.49 -17.33 -18.67
C ARG A 63 -8.24 -18.18 -18.93
N ALA A 64 -8.37 -19.11 -19.88
CA ALA A 64 -7.28 -20.02 -20.25
C ALA A 64 -6.02 -19.24 -20.66
N GLY A 65 -4.86 -19.67 -20.14
CA GLY A 65 -3.55 -19.06 -20.44
C GLY A 65 -3.09 -18.00 -19.43
N MET A 66 -3.94 -17.59 -18.49
CA MET A 66 -3.55 -16.72 -17.37
C MET A 66 -3.02 -17.53 -16.19
N GLN A 67 -2.13 -16.93 -15.38
CA GLN A 67 -1.74 -17.50 -14.10
C GLN A 67 -2.93 -17.53 -13.14
N TYR A 68 -2.92 -18.48 -12.19
CA TYR A 68 -4.05 -18.70 -11.27
C TYR A 68 -4.44 -17.45 -10.48
N ALA A 69 -3.45 -16.78 -9.89
CA ALA A 69 -3.66 -15.56 -9.12
C ALA A 69 -4.23 -14.43 -9.99
N ASP A 70 -3.70 -14.24 -11.20
CA ASP A 70 -4.09 -13.15 -12.09
C ASP A 70 -5.58 -13.24 -12.46
N TYR A 71 -6.08 -14.42 -12.78
CA TYR A 71 -7.48 -14.55 -13.19
C TYR A 71 -8.45 -14.33 -12.02
N LEU A 72 -8.05 -14.67 -10.78
CA LEU A 72 -8.85 -14.40 -9.58
C LEU A 72 -8.94 -12.90 -9.29
N SER A 73 -7.83 -12.19 -9.42
CA SER A 73 -7.78 -10.73 -9.30
C SER A 73 -8.59 -10.06 -10.42
N VAL A 74 -8.50 -10.52 -11.67
CA VAL A 74 -9.37 -10.04 -12.77
C VAL A 74 -10.83 -10.27 -12.45
N ALA A 75 -11.21 -11.47 -12.00
CA ALA A 75 -12.60 -11.78 -11.68
C ALA A 75 -13.14 -10.85 -10.58
N TYR A 76 -12.31 -10.55 -9.57
CA TYR A 76 -12.66 -9.60 -8.53
C TYR A 76 -12.79 -8.17 -9.08
N LEU A 77 -11.83 -7.69 -9.86
CA LEU A 77 -11.84 -6.33 -10.43
C LEU A 77 -13.00 -6.10 -11.40
N GLU A 78 -13.46 -7.14 -12.09
CA GLU A 78 -14.65 -7.07 -12.96
C GLU A 78 -15.96 -7.12 -12.17
N THR A 79 -15.97 -7.76 -10.99
CA THR A 79 -17.18 -7.95 -10.16
C THR A 79 -16.90 -7.86 -8.65
N PRO A 80 -16.49 -6.69 -8.12
CA PRO A 80 -15.95 -6.55 -6.77
C PRO A 80 -16.97 -6.69 -5.64
N SER A 81 -18.26 -6.80 -5.99
CA SER A 81 -19.38 -7.08 -5.08
C SER A 81 -19.82 -8.55 -5.06
N ALA A 82 -19.29 -9.40 -5.96
CA ALA A 82 -19.70 -10.79 -6.07
C ALA A 82 -19.12 -11.64 -4.93
N THR A 83 -19.94 -11.98 -3.94
CA THR A 83 -19.51 -12.66 -2.71
C THR A 83 -18.79 -13.98 -2.94
N ASP A 84 -19.17 -14.79 -3.93
CA ASP A 84 -18.46 -16.03 -4.24
C ASP A 84 -17.06 -15.77 -4.84
N ILE A 85 -16.87 -14.72 -5.64
CA ILE A 85 -15.55 -14.31 -6.13
C ILE A 85 -14.66 -13.85 -4.98
N ILE A 86 -15.23 -13.11 -4.03
CA ILE A 86 -14.53 -12.67 -2.82
C ILE A 86 -14.11 -13.87 -1.97
N LYS A 87 -15.00 -14.86 -1.77
CA LYS A 87 -14.69 -16.08 -1.01
C LYS A 87 -13.56 -16.88 -1.67
N VAL A 88 -13.56 -17.02 -3.01
CA VAL A 88 -12.48 -17.73 -3.71
C VAL A 88 -11.15 -16.98 -3.58
N ASN A 89 -11.14 -15.66 -3.72
CA ASN A 89 -9.93 -14.85 -3.50
C ASN A 89 -9.44 -14.97 -2.04
N ALA A 90 -10.34 -14.86 -1.06
CA ALA A 90 -10.01 -15.06 0.35
C ALA A 90 -9.41 -16.45 0.61
N LEU A 91 -10.03 -17.50 0.07
CA LEU A 91 -9.54 -18.87 0.20
C LEU A 91 -8.14 -19.03 -0.42
N HIS A 92 -7.92 -18.50 -1.63
CA HIS A 92 -6.61 -18.55 -2.30
C HIS A 92 -5.50 -17.98 -1.42
N HIS A 93 -5.71 -16.79 -0.84
CA HIS A 93 -4.70 -16.18 0.01
C HIS A 93 -4.60 -16.85 1.38
N LEU A 94 -5.71 -17.37 1.95
CA LEU A 94 -5.68 -18.11 3.21
C LEU A 94 -4.76 -19.34 3.15
N LEU A 95 -4.70 -20.03 2.01
CA LEU A 95 -3.85 -21.21 1.82
C LEU A 95 -2.35 -20.92 1.98
N ALA A 96 -1.91 -19.70 1.68
CA ALA A 96 -0.53 -19.25 1.82
C ALA A 96 -0.33 -18.31 3.03
N SER A 97 -1.36 -18.12 3.86
CA SER A 97 -1.33 -17.22 5.03
C SER A 97 -0.71 -17.87 6.28
N PHE A 98 -0.60 -17.10 7.36
CA PHE A 98 -0.18 -17.60 8.68
C PHE A 98 -1.10 -18.66 9.29
N LEU A 99 -2.33 -18.82 8.81
CA LEU A 99 -3.24 -19.85 9.34
C LEU A 99 -2.91 -21.25 8.83
N VAL A 100 -2.25 -21.35 7.68
CA VAL A 100 -1.99 -22.63 7.01
C VAL A 100 -0.51 -22.95 6.97
N THR A 101 0.32 -21.95 6.66
CA THR A 101 1.78 -22.09 6.57
C THR A 101 2.43 -22.22 7.95
N SER A 102 3.50 -23.00 8.04
CA SER A 102 4.25 -23.22 9.27
C SER A 102 5.38 -22.22 9.49
N SER A 103 5.86 -21.57 8.43
CA SER A 103 6.98 -20.62 8.48
C SER A 103 6.48 -19.17 8.52
N ALA A 104 6.85 -18.43 9.56
CA ALA A 104 6.74 -16.98 9.57
C ALA A 104 7.69 -16.39 8.50
N SER A 105 7.13 -15.87 7.42
CA SER A 105 7.88 -15.29 6.30
C SER A 105 7.16 -14.06 5.76
N GLY A 106 7.88 -13.23 5.01
CA GLY A 106 7.30 -12.08 4.31
C GLY A 106 6.18 -12.48 3.34
N GLU A 107 6.32 -13.63 2.67
CA GLU A 107 5.29 -14.16 1.77
C GLU A 107 4.01 -14.54 2.52
N ALA A 108 4.15 -15.21 3.66
CA ALA A 108 3.01 -15.55 4.50
C ALA A 108 2.32 -14.29 5.08
N LEU A 109 3.08 -13.23 5.39
CA LEU A 109 2.53 -11.94 5.79
C LEU A 109 1.72 -11.30 4.66
N LYS A 110 2.28 -11.26 3.44
CA LYS A 110 1.64 -10.72 2.25
C LYS A 110 0.28 -11.38 2.00
N HIS A 111 0.26 -12.72 1.98
CA HIS A 111 -0.97 -13.48 1.81
C HIS A 111 -1.94 -13.33 2.99
N SER A 112 -1.44 -13.19 4.23
CA SER A 112 -2.29 -12.89 5.37
C SER A 112 -3.01 -11.54 5.23
N VAL A 113 -2.32 -10.49 4.77
CA VAL A 113 -2.94 -9.16 4.55
C VAL A 113 -3.98 -9.23 3.43
N LEU A 114 -3.67 -9.88 2.31
CA LEU A 114 -4.60 -10.02 1.19
C LEU A 114 -5.84 -10.84 1.56
N ALA A 115 -5.68 -11.94 2.30
CA ALA A 115 -6.81 -12.70 2.81
C ALA A 115 -7.67 -11.85 3.76
N SER A 116 -7.05 -11.10 4.68
CA SER A 116 -7.76 -10.18 5.57
C SER A 116 -8.59 -9.16 4.80
N TYR A 117 -8.05 -8.59 3.72
CA TYR A 117 -8.76 -7.64 2.86
C TYR A 117 -10.03 -8.27 2.27
N PHE A 118 -9.92 -9.43 1.62
CA PHE A 118 -11.09 -10.08 1.01
C PHE A 118 -12.12 -10.54 2.05
N LEU A 119 -11.69 -11.01 3.22
CA LEU A 119 -12.58 -11.39 4.30
C LEU A 119 -13.33 -10.16 4.87
N THR A 120 -12.66 -9.03 5.05
CA THR A 120 -13.30 -7.75 5.42
C THR A 120 -14.30 -7.30 4.36
N ARG A 121 -13.95 -7.39 3.07
CA ARG A 121 -14.88 -7.12 1.96
C ARG A 121 -16.10 -8.03 2.01
N LEU A 122 -15.90 -9.32 2.28
CA LEU A 122 -17.00 -10.29 2.37
C LEU A 122 -17.94 -9.95 3.53
N LYS A 123 -17.38 -9.59 4.70
CA LYS A 123 -18.14 -9.20 5.88
C LYS A 123 -18.99 -7.95 5.64
N LEU A 124 -18.45 -6.97 4.90
CA LEU A 124 -19.20 -5.75 4.54
C LEU A 124 -20.37 -6.05 3.60
N LEU A 125 -20.15 -6.89 2.60
CA LEU A 125 -21.10 -7.09 1.49
C LEU A 125 -22.11 -8.22 1.74
N SER A 126 -21.84 -9.11 2.69
CA SER A 126 -22.70 -10.26 2.95
C SER A 126 -23.89 -9.87 3.83
N PRO A 127 -25.14 -10.07 3.38
CA PRO A 127 -26.32 -9.77 4.18
C PRO A 127 -26.48 -10.71 5.39
N THR A 128 -25.85 -11.88 5.33
CA THR A 128 -25.79 -12.85 6.43
C THR A 128 -24.34 -13.18 6.77
N PRO A 129 -23.99 -13.32 8.06
CA PRO A 129 -22.65 -13.72 8.48
C PRO A 129 -22.20 -15.03 7.80
N VAL A 130 -20.94 -15.06 7.36
CA VAL A 130 -20.30 -16.25 6.80
C VAL A 130 -19.37 -16.77 7.88
N SER A 131 -19.85 -17.72 8.70
CA SER A 131 -19.21 -18.10 9.96
C SER A 131 -17.73 -18.49 9.84
N TRP A 132 -17.38 -19.30 8.83
CA TRP A 132 -15.99 -19.69 8.60
C TRP A 132 -15.11 -18.49 8.24
N ALA A 133 -15.66 -17.52 7.50
CA ALA A 133 -14.94 -16.34 7.06
C ALA A 133 -14.72 -15.37 8.22
N ASP A 134 -15.73 -15.17 9.07
CA ASP A 134 -15.61 -14.37 10.29
C ASP A 134 -14.59 -14.99 11.26
N SER A 135 -14.64 -16.32 11.45
CA SER A 135 -13.65 -17.06 12.25
C SER A 135 -12.24 -16.95 11.66
N ALA A 136 -12.10 -17.14 10.34
CA ALA A 136 -10.82 -17.02 9.65
C ALA A 136 -10.26 -15.60 9.78
N LEU A 137 -11.08 -14.57 9.61
CA LEU A 137 -10.66 -13.17 9.73
C LEU A 137 -10.12 -12.88 11.13
N GLN A 138 -10.87 -13.24 12.17
CA GLN A 138 -10.45 -13.01 13.56
C GLN A 138 -9.13 -13.72 13.88
N ARG A 139 -9.01 -15.00 13.53
CA ARG A 139 -7.78 -15.78 13.76
C ARG A 139 -6.60 -15.26 12.96
N LEU A 140 -6.85 -14.81 11.73
CA LEU A 140 -5.82 -14.28 10.83
C LEU A 140 -5.29 -12.93 11.31
N GLU A 141 -6.16 -11.98 11.65
CA GLU A 141 -5.77 -10.68 12.20
C GLU A 141 -5.00 -10.84 13.51
N GLN A 142 -5.38 -11.82 14.34
CA GLN A 142 -4.62 -12.20 15.52
C GLN A 142 -3.19 -12.68 15.18
N GLN A 143 -3.02 -13.56 14.18
CA GLN A 143 -1.68 -14.01 13.79
C GLN A 143 -0.85 -12.85 13.20
N ILE A 144 -1.45 -11.99 12.37
CA ILE A 144 -0.80 -10.77 11.87
C ILE A 144 -0.32 -9.93 13.06
N GLY A 145 -1.15 -9.72 14.08
CA GLY A 145 -0.80 -8.91 15.24
C GLY A 145 0.30 -9.50 16.10
N ARG A 146 0.28 -10.81 16.27
CA ARG A 146 1.36 -11.52 16.95
C ARG A 146 2.69 -11.34 16.22
N HIS A 147 2.71 -11.53 14.90
CA HIS A 147 3.93 -11.40 14.10
C HIS A 147 4.41 -9.96 13.92
N LEU A 148 3.52 -8.98 14.04
CA LEU A 148 3.84 -7.55 13.94
C LEU A 148 3.91 -6.85 15.31
N SER A 149 3.80 -7.60 16.40
CA SER A 149 3.95 -7.06 17.76
C SER A 149 5.41 -6.63 17.99
N TYR A 150 5.59 -5.51 18.68
CA TYR A 150 6.90 -4.89 18.88
C TYR A 150 7.19 -4.62 20.36
N GLY A 151 8.47 -4.45 20.69
CA GLY A 151 8.91 -4.05 22.03
C GLY A 151 9.04 -2.54 22.15
N LYS A 152 10.21 -2.01 21.77
CA LYS A 152 10.49 -0.57 21.67
C LYS A 152 10.66 -0.21 20.20
N LEU A 153 9.87 0.75 19.72
CA LEU A 153 10.01 1.27 18.36
C LEU A 153 11.37 1.94 18.16
N HIS A 154 11.93 1.78 16.97
CA HIS A 154 13.18 2.42 16.56
C HIS A 154 13.18 2.74 15.07
N VAL A 155 14.19 3.51 14.63
CA VAL A 155 14.44 3.84 13.23
C VAL A 155 15.87 3.46 12.92
N ASN A 156 16.05 2.40 12.14
CA ASN A 156 17.34 1.99 11.62
C ASN A 156 17.28 1.92 10.09
N GLU A 157 18.16 2.68 9.43
CA GLU A 157 18.22 2.79 7.97
C GLU A 157 19.49 2.19 7.36
N ALA A 158 20.31 1.51 8.17
CA ALA A 158 21.62 0.98 7.78
C ALA A 158 21.60 -0.54 7.62
N ILE A 159 20.47 -1.09 7.14
CA ILE A 159 20.29 -2.52 6.94
C ILE A 159 20.29 -2.91 5.47
N GLU A 160 20.67 -4.16 5.18
CA GLU A 160 20.85 -4.66 3.81
C GLU A 160 19.60 -4.47 2.95
N ALA A 161 18.41 -4.79 3.50
CA ALA A 161 17.14 -4.68 2.77
C ALA A 161 16.83 -3.24 2.34
N HIS A 162 17.17 -2.23 3.17
CA HIS A 162 16.96 -0.82 2.84
C HIS A 162 17.93 -0.36 1.77
N ASN A 163 19.21 -0.71 1.91
CA ASN A 163 20.21 -0.40 0.90
C ASN A 163 19.87 -1.05 -0.45
N PHE A 164 19.39 -2.29 -0.43
CA PHE A 164 18.91 -2.98 -1.63
C PHE A 164 17.72 -2.28 -2.27
N PHE A 165 16.74 -1.83 -1.47
CA PHE A 165 15.63 -1.03 -1.96
C PHE A 165 16.10 0.26 -2.64
N HIS A 166 17.00 1.02 -2.00
CA HIS A 166 17.53 2.26 -2.58
C HIS A 166 18.32 2.01 -3.88
N ASP A 167 19.11 0.94 -3.97
CA ASP A 167 19.82 0.57 -5.20
C ASP A 167 18.83 0.18 -6.32
N ALA A 168 17.84 -0.66 -6.00
CA ALA A 168 16.80 -1.05 -6.95
C ALA A 168 16.01 0.15 -7.46
N PHE A 169 15.58 1.03 -6.55
CA PHE A 169 14.76 2.20 -6.85
C PHE A 169 15.50 3.21 -7.74
N ASN A 170 16.79 3.45 -7.48
CA ASN A 170 17.57 4.43 -8.26
C ASN A 170 18.13 3.87 -9.57
N TYR A 171 18.54 2.59 -9.60
CA TYR A 171 19.39 2.08 -10.67
C TYR A 171 18.92 0.77 -11.31
N ARG A 172 18.11 -0.03 -10.62
CA ARG A 172 17.80 -1.41 -11.04
C ARG A 172 16.32 -1.72 -10.85
N ALA A 173 15.47 -1.02 -11.60
CA ALA A 173 14.01 -1.13 -11.47
C ALA A 173 13.49 -2.57 -11.63
N GLN A 174 14.19 -3.42 -12.39
CA GLN A 174 13.89 -4.85 -12.52
C GLN A 174 13.99 -5.64 -11.19
N ASN A 175 14.67 -5.10 -10.17
CA ASN A 175 14.81 -5.72 -8.85
C ASN A 175 13.73 -5.26 -7.85
N SER A 176 12.73 -4.50 -8.29
CA SER A 176 11.68 -3.94 -7.43
C SER A 176 10.94 -4.98 -6.59
N GLN A 177 10.56 -6.11 -7.20
CA GLN A 177 9.88 -7.20 -6.49
C GLN A 177 10.77 -7.81 -5.41
N LEU A 178 12.03 -8.13 -5.74
CA LEU A 178 12.99 -8.69 -4.78
C LEU A 178 13.28 -7.71 -3.63
N ALA A 179 13.26 -6.40 -3.90
CA ALA A 179 13.39 -5.39 -2.84
C ALA A 179 12.20 -5.43 -1.88
N ALA A 180 10.97 -5.49 -2.40
CA ALA A 180 9.77 -5.64 -1.58
C ALA A 180 9.81 -6.93 -0.72
N ASP A 181 10.22 -8.05 -1.32
CA ASP A 181 10.30 -9.34 -0.63
C ASP A 181 11.36 -9.31 0.50
N LYS A 182 12.52 -8.69 0.27
CA LYS A 182 13.55 -8.49 1.31
C LYS A 182 13.04 -7.63 2.46
N LEU A 183 12.33 -6.54 2.15
CA LEU A 183 11.74 -5.67 3.16
C LEU A 183 10.66 -6.37 3.99
N LEU A 184 9.80 -7.19 3.38
CA LEU A 184 8.80 -7.97 4.10
C LEU A 184 9.44 -8.99 5.05
N ASN A 185 10.51 -9.67 4.62
CA ASN A 185 11.23 -10.59 5.50
C ASN A 185 11.93 -9.85 6.65
N GLU A 186 12.48 -8.67 6.37
CA GLU A 186 13.04 -7.80 7.43
C GLU A 186 11.97 -7.40 8.45
N LEU A 187 10.76 -7.05 8.01
CA LEU A 187 9.67 -6.68 8.92
C LEU A 187 9.26 -7.85 9.84
N ILE A 188 9.32 -9.09 9.36
CA ILE A 188 9.05 -10.27 10.19
C ILE A 188 10.14 -10.49 11.24
N SER A 189 11.39 -10.15 10.92
CA SER A 189 12.50 -10.26 11.86
C SER A 189 12.50 -9.12 12.89
N ASP A 190 12.18 -7.90 12.45
CA ASP A 190 12.17 -6.70 13.29
C ASP A 190 10.93 -5.83 13.01
N PRO A 191 9.78 -6.19 13.61
CA PRO A 191 8.54 -5.42 13.47
C PRO A 191 8.59 -4.05 14.16
N SER A 192 9.67 -3.75 14.90
CA SER A 192 9.86 -2.50 15.65
C SER A 192 10.51 -1.39 14.82
N ASN A 193 11.12 -1.73 13.68
CA ASN A 193 11.76 -0.75 12.79
C ASN A 193 10.71 -0.03 11.94
N VAL A 194 10.42 1.22 12.29
CA VAL A 194 9.40 2.04 11.62
C VAL A 194 9.77 2.29 10.15
N MET A 195 11.07 2.47 9.85
CA MET A 195 11.55 2.70 8.49
C MET A 195 11.30 1.50 7.58
N THR A 196 11.42 0.27 8.07
CA THR A 196 11.12 -0.94 7.27
C THR A 196 9.68 -0.92 6.79
N THR A 197 8.73 -0.63 7.68
CA THR A 197 7.31 -0.53 7.30
C THR A 197 7.08 0.58 6.26
N THR A 198 7.70 1.74 6.45
CA THR A 198 7.63 2.85 5.49
C THR A 198 8.20 2.48 4.11
N LEU A 199 9.34 1.80 4.04
CA LEU A 199 9.91 1.39 2.76
C LEU A 199 9.09 0.29 2.08
N ILE A 200 8.42 -0.58 2.83
CA ILE A 200 7.44 -1.53 2.27
C ILE A 200 6.30 -0.77 1.58
N THR A 201 5.77 0.28 2.21
CA THR A 201 4.77 1.16 1.59
C THR A 201 5.29 1.74 0.27
N GLY A 202 6.49 2.32 0.28
CA GLY A 202 7.10 2.88 -0.92
C GLY A 202 7.33 1.83 -2.03
N ALA A 203 7.77 0.62 -1.67
CA ALA A 203 8.01 -0.46 -2.61
C ALA A 203 6.73 -0.95 -3.29
N PHE A 204 5.65 -1.16 -2.53
CA PHE A 204 4.38 -1.59 -3.12
C PHE A 204 3.68 -0.48 -3.90
N LEU A 205 3.79 0.79 -3.48
CA LEU A 205 3.29 1.90 -4.27
C LEU A 205 4.02 1.99 -5.61
N TRP A 206 5.34 1.82 -5.57
CA TRP A 206 6.18 1.79 -6.76
C TRP A 206 5.80 0.66 -7.72
N LEU A 207 5.65 -0.56 -7.21
CA LEU A 207 5.21 -1.73 -7.99
C LEU A 207 3.83 -1.49 -8.62
N GLY A 208 2.85 -1.05 -7.81
CA GLY A 208 1.48 -0.76 -8.28
C GLY A 208 1.42 0.34 -9.34
N GLY A 209 2.24 1.38 -9.22
CA GLY A 209 2.36 2.43 -10.23
C GLY A 209 2.98 1.94 -11.55
N GLN A 210 3.77 0.87 -11.57
CA GLN A 210 4.52 0.43 -12.76
C GLN A 210 3.87 -0.70 -13.56
N VAL A 211 2.85 -1.36 -13.04
CA VAL A 211 2.15 -2.47 -13.72
C VAL A 211 1.71 -2.12 -15.16
N ALA A 212 1.35 -3.10 -15.99
CA ALA A 212 0.80 -2.82 -17.33
C ALA A 212 -0.65 -2.28 -17.27
N TYR A 213 -1.22 -1.92 -18.42
CA TYR A 213 -2.59 -1.36 -18.49
C TYR A 213 -3.65 -2.29 -17.89
N ASP A 214 -3.56 -3.58 -18.20
CA ASP A 214 -4.49 -4.65 -17.83
C ASP A 214 -3.88 -5.68 -16.87
N ASP A 215 -2.76 -5.35 -16.23
CA ASP A 215 -2.13 -6.22 -15.24
C ASP A 215 -2.89 -6.13 -13.89
N PRO A 216 -3.52 -7.24 -13.44
CA PRO A 216 -4.39 -7.22 -12.27
C PRO A 216 -3.62 -7.13 -10.95
N LYS A 217 -2.28 -7.23 -10.95
CA LYS A 217 -1.44 -7.12 -9.74
C LYS A 217 -1.54 -5.75 -9.07
N VAL A 218 -2.04 -4.73 -9.77
CA VAL A 218 -2.40 -3.43 -9.17
C VAL A 218 -3.23 -3.61 -7.89
N LEU A 219 -4.16 -4.57 -7.89
CA LEU A 219 -5.01 -4.85 -6.73
C LEU A 219 -4.18 -5.29 -5.52
N GLU A 220 -3.33 -6.31 -5.71
CA GLU A 220 -2.46 -6.82 -4.65
C GLU A 220 -1.57 -5.70 -4.10
N TYR A 221 -0.89 -4.99 -4.99
CA TYR A 221 0.05 -3.94 -4.59
C TYR A 221 -0.65 -2.79 -3.85
N TYR A 222 -1.85 -2.39 -4.25
CA TYR A 222 -2.55 -1.29 -3.59
C TYR A 222 -3.18 -1.70 -2.27
N VAL A 223 -3.66 -2.95 -2.14
CA VAL A 223 -4.07 -3.51 -0.84
C VAL A 223 -2.89 -3.52 0.14
N LEU A 224 -1.71 -3.99 -0.29
CA LEU A 224 -0.50 -4.02 0.54
C LEU A 224 -0.01 -2.61 0.87
N THR A 225 0.06 -1.72 -0.11
CA THR A 225 0.46 -0.31 0.09
C THR A 225 -0.44 0.33 1.13
N SER A 226 -1.76 0.16 0.99
CA SER A 226 -2.73 0.73 1.91
C SER A 226 -2.53 0.21 3.34
N PHE A 227 -2.48 -1.11 3.53
CA PHE A 227 -2.23 -1.73 4.85
C PHE A 227 -0.95 -1.21 5.51
N PHE A 228 0.18 -1.28 4.79
CA PHE A 228 1.47 -0.88 5.35
C PHE A 228 1.58 0.63 5.53
N SER A 229 0.95 1.45 4.68
CA SER A 229 0.91 2.90 4.86
C SER A 229 0.19 3.30 6.15
N THR A 230 -0.99 2.70 6.41
CA THR A 230 -1.74 2.93 7.64
C THR A 230 -0.92 2.52 8.85
N ARG A 231 -0.29 1.35 8.82
CA ARG A 231 0.62 0.91 9.89
C ARG A 231 1.79 1.88 10.07
N ALA A 232 2.48 2.25 8.98
CA ALA A 232 3.63 3.14 9.03
C ALA A 232 3.28 4.48 9.67
N ILE A 233 2.09 5.02 9.38
CA ILE A 233 1.63 6.29 9.94
C ILE A 233 1.39 6.14 11.43
N LEU A 234 0.67 5.11 11.86
CA LEU A 234 0.41 4.84 13.28
C LEU A 234 1.71 4.69 14.09
N LEU A 235 2.67 3.91 13.57
CA LEU A 235 3.98 3.74 14.21
C LEU A 235 4.81 5.03 14.23
N SER A 236 4.70 5.84 13.17
CA SER A 236 5.39 7.14 13.10
C SER A 236 4.79 8.13 14.11
N GLN A 237 3.46 8.16 14.28
CA GLN A 237 2.81 8.96 15.32
C GLN A 237 3.30 8.56 16.72
N GLU A 238 3.36 7.26 17.00
CA GLU A 238 3.80 6.75 18.30
C GLU A 238 5.27 7.10 18.59
N ILE A 239 6.20 6.75 17.68
CA ILE A 239 7.63 6.92 17.94
C ILE A 239 8.01 8.40 18.02
N GLU A 240 7.42 9.24 17.18
CA GLU A 240 7.69 10.65 17.25
C GLU A 240 7.10 11.22 18.54
N GLY A 241 5.93 10.76 18.99
CA GLY A 241 5.27 11.27 20.21
C GLY A 241 6.17 11.05 21.41
N LYS A 242 6.74 9.84 21.48
CA LYS A 242 7.76 9.48 22.46
C LYS A 242 9.06 10.27 22.30
N TRP A 243 9.48 10.61 21.07
CA TRP A 243 10.62 11.50 20.84
C TRP A 243 10.39 12.93 21.36
N GLN A 244 9.16 13.46 21.31
CA GLN A 244 8.88 14.77 21.92
C GLN A 244 9.07 14.77 23.44
N GLU A 245 8.71 13.65 24.09
CA GLU A 245 8.85 13.48 25.54
C GLU A 245 10.30 13.16 25.93
N GLU A 246 10.95 12.26 25.18
CA GLU A 246 12.26 11.69 25.47
C GLU A 246 13.17 11.67 24.21
N PRO A 247 13.66 12.83 23.74
CA PRO A 247 14.35 12.95 22.44
C PRO A 247 15.71 12.27 22.36
N ASN A 248 16.28 11.88 23.50
CA ASN A 248 17.53 11.11 23.55
C ASN A 248 17.29 9.59 23.47
N GLU A 249 16.04 9.15 23.69
CA GLU A 249 15.67 7.72 23.78
C GLU A 249 14.95 7.21 22.54
N TYR A 250 14.30 8.09 21.79
CA TYR A 250 13.52 7.77 20.60
C TYR A 250 14.02 8.54 19.38
N ALA A 251 13.77 8.00 18.19
CA ALA A 251 14.17 8.62 16.94
C ALA A 251 13.01 9.39 16.32
N ARG A 252 13.31 10.51 15.65
CA ARG A 252 12.38 11.21 14.77
C ARG A 252 12.27 10.45 13.46
N MET A 253 11.04 10.18 12.98
CA MET A 253 10.84 9.43 11.75
C MET A 253 10.88 10.37 10.54
N ARG A 254 11.92 10.27 9.70
CA ARG A 254 12.16 11.33 8.72
C ARG A 254 11.24 11.34 7.49
N LEU A 255 10.53 10.24 7.24
CA LEU A 255 9.60 10.07 6.11
C LEU A 255 8.14 10.12 6.54
N SER A 256 7.87 10.45 7.79
CA SER A 256 6.53 10.45 8.34
C SER A 256 5.58 11.41 7.60
N SER A 257 6.08 12.59 7.28
CA SER A 257 5.34 13.68 6.61
C SER A 257 5.04 13.47 5.13
N ILE A 258 5.41 12.32 4.54
CA ILE A 258 5.06 11.98 3.13
C ILE A 258 4.06 10.81 3.05
N LEU A 259 3.89 10.07 4.14
CA LEU A 259 3.08 8.85 4.16
C LEU A 259 1.61 9.10 3.81
N GLY A 260 1.09 10.31 4.05
CA GLY A 260 -0.27 10.69 3.68
C GLY A 260 -0.57 10.51 2.19
N GLY A 261 0.37 10.83 1.31
CA GLY A 261 0.20 10.72 -0.13
C GLY A 261 0.32 9.26 -0.55
N TRP A 262 1.24 8.53 0.06
CA TRP A 262 1.36 7.09 -0.16
C TRP A 262 0.16 6.28 0.34
N SER A 263 -0.56 6.80 1.33
CA SER A 263 -1.78 6.18 1.86
C SER A 263 -3.02 6.58 1.07
N ALA A 264 -3.16 7.86 0.72
CA ALA A 264 -4.36 8.36 0.05
C ALA A 264 -4.56 7.74 -1.33
N LEU A 265 -3.50 7.67 -2.14
CA LEU A 265 -3.55 7.16 -3.52
C LEU A 265 -4.14 5.74 -3.64
N PRO A 266 -3.56 4.71 -3.00
CA PRO A 266 -4.09 3.36 -3.11
C PRO A 266 -5.47 3.22 -2.47
N LYS A 267 -5.73 3.89 -1.33
CA LYS A 267 -7.07 3.87 -0.69
C LYS A 267 -8.13 4.46 -1.59
N ARG A 268 -7.83 5.58 -2.25
CA ARG A 268 -8.75 6.25 -3.18
C ARG A 268 -9.03 5.36 -4.39
N TRP A 269 -8.00 4.73 -4.95
CA TRP A 269 -8.17 3.76 -6.04
C TRP A 269 -9.00 2.54 -5.61
N LEU A 270 -8.77 2.01 -4.40
CA LEU A 270 -9.57 0.90 -3.83
C LEU A 270 -11.04 1.32 -3.68
N ALA A 271 -11.32 2.50 -3.12
CA ALA A 271 -12.67 3.04 -3.04
C ALA A 271 -13.30 3.22 -4.43
N GLY A 272 -12.51 3.63 -5.43
CA GLY A 272 -12.92 3.75 -6.83
C GLY A 272 -13.39 2.44 -7.44
N ILE A 273 -12.61 1.36 -7.32
CA ILE A 273 -13.04 0.04 -7.84
C ILE A 273 -14.29 -0.50 -7.11
N HIS A 274 -14.62 0.04 -5.92
CA HIS A 274 -15.81 -0.33 -5.17
C HIS A 274 -17.00 0.60 -5.41
N ASN A 275 -16.84 1.66 -6.19
CA ASN A 275 -17.81 2.74 -6.37
C ASN A 275 -18.22 3.39 -5.02
N ASP A 276 -17.28 3.55 -4.09
CA ASP A 276 -17.50 4.16 -2.78
C ASP A 276 -17.11 5.65 -2.77
N GLU A 277 -18.02 6.48 -3.29
CA GLU A 277 -17.83 7.93 -3.40
C GLU A 277 -17.68 8.63 -2.04
N LEU A 278 -18.28 8.09 -0.98
CA LEU A 278 -18.14 8.66 0.35
C LEU A 278 -16.71 8.49 0.86
N SER A 279 -16.15 7.29 0.71
CA SER A 279 -14.77 7.01 1.08
C SER A 279 -13.79 7.80 0.22
N LYS A 280 -14.01 7.89 -1.10
CA LYS A 280 -13.19 8.73 -1.99
C LYS A 280 -13.09 10.18 -1.49
N LYS A 281 -14.23 10.82 -1.20
CA LYS A 281 -14.28 12.22 -0.70
C LYS A 281 -13.58 12.39 0.65
N LYS A 282 -13.74 11.42 1.54
CA LYS A 282 -13.08 11.38 2.85
C LYS A 282 -11.56 11.28 2.73
N ILE A 283 -11.07 10.36 1.89
CA ILE A 283 -9.64 10.18 1.62
C ILE A 283 -9.05 11.42 0.94
N GLU A 284 -9.80 12.05 0.05
CA GLU A 284 -9.42 13.33 -0.55
C GLU A 284 -9.24 14.43 0.51
N ALA A 285 -10.19 14.58 1.43
CA ALA A 285 -10.08 15.55 2.52
C ALA A 285 -8.85 15.27 3.41
N GLU A 286 -8.58 14.00 3.74
CA GLU A 286 -7.35 13.59 4.43
C GLU A 286 -6.11 14.04 3.65
N HIS A 287 -6.06 13.77 2.35
CA HIS A 287 -4.92 14.07 1.50
C HIS A 287 -4.66 15.57 1.36
N GLN A 288 -5.71 16.39 1.29
CA GLN A 288 -5.59 17.85 1.26
C GLN A 288 -5.00 18.40 2.57
N LEU A 289 -5.38 17.84 3.71
CA LEU A 289 -4.80 18.21 5.01
C LEU A 289 -3.31 17.86 5.08
N TRP A 290 -2.92 16.68 4.59
CA TRP A 290 -1.51 16.33 4.39
C TRP A 290 -0.79 17.32 3.46
N GLY A 291 -1.47 17.77 2.41
CA GLY A 291 -0.99 18.83 1.51
C GLY A 291 -0.62 20.14 2.19
N ASN A 292 -1.27 20.48 3.31
CA ASN A 292 -0.93 21.66 4.11
C ASN A 292 0.28 21.42 5.01
N VAL A 293 0.50 20.19 5.47
CA VAL A 293 1.64 19.80 6.32
C VAL A 293 2.95 19.76 5.52
N ASN A 294 2.92 19.15 4.34
CA ASN A 294 4.10 18.98 3.49
C ASN A 294 3.76 19.28 2.02
N PRO A 295 3.64 20.57 1.64
CA PRO A 295 3.29 20.95 0.28
C PRO A 295 4.36 20.51 -0.73
N GLY A 296 5.63 20.38 -0.31
CA GLY A 296 6.71 19.91 -1.17
C GLY A 296 6.47 18.50 -1.72
N PHE A 297 6.06 17.54 -0.88
CA PHE A 297 5.76 16.20 -1.39
C PHE A 297 4.37 16.10 -2.02
N HIS A 298 3.35 16.57 -1.30
CA HIS A 298 1.96 16.31 -1.66
C HIS A 298 1.48 17.09 -2.87
N ALA A 299 2.22 18.10 -3.34
CA ALA A 299 1.96 18.73 -4.62
C ALA A 299 1.95 17.72 -5.77
N VAL A 300 2.87 16.74 -5.73
CA VAL A 300 2.93 15.69 -6.75
C VAL A 300 1.70 14.80 -6.70
N THR A 301 1.34 14.33 -5.50
CA THR A 301 0.26 13.38 -5.33
C THR A 301 -1.11 14.01 -5.56
N LEU A 302 -1.39 15.18 -4.97
CA LEU A 302 -2.64 15.93 -5.18
C LEU A 302 -2.75 16.46 -6.62
N GLY A 303 -1.65 17.00 -7.15
CA GLY A 303 -1.63 17.56 -8.48
C GLY A 303 -1.77 16.51 -9.59
N SER A 304 -1.39 15.26 -9.34
CA SER A 304 -1.63 14.13 -10.24
C SER A 304 -3.08 13.65 -10.17
N ASP A 305 -3.60 13.44 -8.95
CA ASP A 305 -4.95 12.93 -8.74
C ASP A 305 -6.03 13.83 -9.36
N TYR A 306 -5.83 15.16 -9.29
CA TYR A 306 -6.86 16.12 -9.68
C TYR A 306 -6.76 16.61 -11.13
N PHE A 307 -5.73 16.23 -11.88
CA PHE A 307 -5.53 16.74 -13.25
C PHE A 307 -6.67 16.39 -14.21
N SER A 308 -7.20 15.18 -14.07
CA SER A 308 -8.27 14.64 -14.92
C SER A 308 -9.68 14.93 -14.33
N GLU A 309 -9.77 15.66 -13.21
CA GLU A 309 -11.01 15.89 -12.48
C GLU A 309 -11.45 17.35 -12.58
N PRO A 310 -12.48 17.68 -13.40
CA PRO A 310 -12.86 19.06 -13.65
C PRO A 310 -13.15 19.88 -12.39
N GLU A 311 -13.80 19.28 -11.38
CA GLU A 311 -14.11 19.94 -10.11
C GLU A 311 -12.87 20.24 -9.26
N GLN A 312 -11.81 19.44 -9.41
CA GLN A 312 -10.58 19.56 -8.62
C GLN A 312 -9.38 20.11 -9.39
N PHE A 313 -9.52 20.36 -10.70
CA PHE A 313 -8.42 20.77 -11.57
C PHE A 313 -7.62 21.96 -11.02
N TYR A 314 -8.32 23.01 -10.55
CA TYR A 314 -7.66 24.18 -9.96
C TYR A 314 -7.07 23.90 -8.57
N THR A 315 -7.66 22.99 -7.80
CA THR A 315 -7.07 22.49 -6.55
C THR A 315 -5.74 21.80 -6.84
N GLY A 316 -5.68 20.98 -7.90
CA GLY A 316 -4.48 20.30 -8.38
C GLY A 316 -3.39 21.27 -8.85
N LEU A 317 -3.75 22.24 -9.71
CA LEU A 317 -2.84 23.31 -10.13
C LEU A 317 -2.31 24.09 -8.91
N GLY A 318 -3.19 24.46 -7.98
CA GLY A 318 -2.81 25.15 -6.76
C GLY A 318 -1.84 24.34 -5.90
N ALA A 319 -2.00 23.01 -5.84
CA ALA A 319 -1.06 22.14 -5.14
C ALA A 319 0.33 22.18 -5.79
N TRP A 320 0.42 22.05 -7.12
CA TRP A 320 1.69 22.17 -7.85
C TRP A 320 2.39 23.51 -7.61
N MET A 321 1.65 24.63 -7.69
CA MET A 321 2.20 25.96 -7.44
C MET A 321 2.73 26.10 -6.01
N ARG A 322 1.98 25.63 -5.00
CA ARG A 322 2.41 25.66 -3.60
C ARG A 322 3.66 24.80 -3.36
N GLY A 323 3.72 23.60 -3.95
CA GLY A 323 4.89 22.73 -3.86
C GLY A 323 6.13 23.34 -4.51
N SER A 324 5.98 23.92 -5.70
CA SER A 324 7.06 24.61 -6.40
C SER A 324 7.60 25.81 -5.61
N GLU A 325 6.71 26.64 -5.05
CA GLU A 325 7.09 27.76 -4.20
C GLU A 325 7.80 27.29 -2.93
N PHE A 326 7.29 26.24 -2.27
CA PHE A 326 7.93 25.66 -1.10
C PHE A 326 9.35 25.14 -1.41
N CYS A 327 9.51 24.46 -2.55
CA CYS A 327 10.82 24.00 -3.01
C CYS A 327 11.78 25.13 -3.40
N ASN A 328 11.29 26.30 -3.78
CA ASN A 328 12.14 27.48 -3.99
C ASN A 328 12.60 28.10 -2.67
N GLN A 329 11.72 28.11 -1.65
CA GLN A 329 12.04 28.63 -0.33
C GLN A 329 13.03 27.73 0.42
N ILE A 330 12.90 26.40 0.26
CA ILE A 330 13.75 25.41 0.91
C ILE A 330 14.30 24.44 -0.15
N PRO A 331 15.28 24.87 -0.99
CA PRO A 331 15.79 24.03 -2.06
C PRO A 331 16.45 22.75 -1.57
N SER A 332 16.91 22.69 -0.33
CA SER A 332 17.49 21.49 0.30
C SER A 332 16.45 20.54 0.90
N PHE A 333 15.16 20.88 0.82
CA PHE A 333 14.11 20.01 1.31
C PHE A 333 14.12 18.69 0.52
N ARG A 334 13.99 17.57 1.22
CA ARG A 334 14.14 16.23 0.62
C ARG A 334 13.26 16.00 -0.61
N SER A 335 12.01 16.47 -0.59
CA SER A 335 11.10 16.34 -1.73
C SER A 335 11.40 17.28 -2.90
N CYS A 336 12.39 18.15 -2.74
CA CYS A 336 12.79 19.19 -3.67
C CYS A 336 14.21 18.97 -4.20
N ILE A 337 14.87 17.88 -3.82
CA ILE A 337 16.22 17.53 -4.27
C ILE A 337 16.30 16.11 -4.78
N ASP A 338 17.26 15.92 -5.66
CA ASP A 338 17.78 14.62 -6.04
C ASP A 338 18.69 14.10 -4.90
N ASP A 339 18.44 12.91 -4.36
CA ASP A 339 19.05 12.36 -3.12
C ASP A 339 19.08 10.81 -3.13
N PRO A 340 20.22 10.16 -2.84
CA PRO A 340 20.38 8.71 -3.00
C PRO A 340 19.41 7.85 -2.19
N ARG A 341 18.88 8.36 -1.07
CA ARG A 341 17.96 7.61 -0.20
C ARG A 341 16.51 7.96 -0.48
N PHE A 342 16.25 9.04 -1.23
CA PHE A 342 14.90 9.43 -1.66
C PHE A 342 14.93 10.61 -2.67
N SER A 343 15.22 10.33 -3.95
CA SER A 343 15.42 11.35 -4.99
C SER A 343 14.12 11.95 -5.52
N PHE A 344 13.98 13.27 -5.64
CA PHE A 344 12.94 13.90 -6.46
C PHE A 344 13.56 14.82 -7.48
N ASN A 345 13.00 14.85 -8.69
CA ASN A 345 13.43 15.83 -9.68
C ASN A 345 12.47 17.03 -9.68
N ARG A 346 12.97 18.24 -9.38
CA ARG A 346 12.18 19.49 -9.46
C ARG A 346 11.56 19.72 -10.84
N LEU A 347 12.12 19.13 -11.90
CA LEU A 347 11.53 19.16 -13.23
C LEU A 347 10.12 18.54 -13.25
N VAL A 348 9.82 17.51 -12.46
CA VAL A 348 8.45 16.95 -12.44
C VAL A 348 7.41 17.96 -11.95
N PHE A 349 7.78 18.82 -10.99
CA PHE A 349 6.92 19.89 -10.48
C PHE A 349 6.64 20.93 -11.56
N ILE A 350 7.69 21.34 -12.26
CA ILE A 350 7.59 22.31 -13.34
C ILE A 350 6.76 21.73 -14.48
N GLN A 351 6.95 20.47 -14.82
CA GLN A 351 6.18 19.78 -15.87
C GLN A 351 4.70 19.66 -15.51
N GLY A 352 4.38 19.32 -14.26
CA GLY A 352 2.99 19.30 -13.79
C GLY A 352 2.31 20.66 -13.97
N ILE A 353 3.00 21.76 -13.66
CA ILE A 353 2.49 23.13 -13.91
C ILE A 353 2.34 23.38 -15.41
N ILE A 354 3.34 23.03 -16.24
CA ILE A 354 3.30 23.21 -17.70
C ILE A 354 2.07 22.54 -18.29
N GLU A 355 1.77 21.30 -17.92
CA GLU A 355 0.62 20.56 -18.43
C GLU A 355 -0.72 21.19 -18.04
N HIS A 356 -0.84 21.72 -16.82
CA HIS A 356 -2.03 22.49 -16.43
C HIS A 356 -2.15 23.79 -17.24
N MET A 357 -1.05 24.51 -17.47
CA MET A 357 -1.06 25.74 -18.29
C MET A 357 -1.46 25.44 -19.74
N ILE A 358 -0.97 24.34 -20.32
CA ILE A 358 -1.36 23.88 -21.65
C ILE A 358 -2.85 23.54 -21.68
N LYS A 359 -3.36 22.78 -20.70
CA LYS A 359 -4.79 22.45 -20.63
C LYS A 359 -5.67 23.70 -20.51
N LEU A 360 -5.21 24.74 -19.80
CA LEU A 360 -5.85 26.05 -19.69
C LEU A 360 -5.71 26.95 -20.94
N GLY A 361 -4.80 26.63 -21.86
CA GLY A 361 -4.49 27.47 -23.02
C GLY A 361 -3.52 28.64 -22.73
N ASP A 362 -2.85 28.66 -21.58
CA ASP A 362 -1.79 29.63 -21.27
C ASP A 362 -0.42 29.16 -21.81
N PHE A 363 -0.29 29.22 -23.13
CA PHE A 363 0.93 28.77 -23.82
C PHE A 363 2.16 29.65 -23.53
N ASN A 364 1.97 30.92 -23.16
CA ASN A 364 3.07 31.82 -22.84
C ASN A 364 3.77 31.39 -21.55
N THR A 365 2.99 31.14 -20.50
CA THR A 365 3.52 30.62 -19.22
C THR A 365 4.12 29.22 -19.40
N ALA A 366 3.44 28.34 -20.16
CA ALA A 366 3.96 27.01 -20.48
C ALA A 366 5.33 27.08 -21.16
N GLN A 367 5.47 27.90 -22.21
CA GLN A 367 6.72 28.07 -22.97
C GLN A 367 7.84 28.66 -22.12
N MET A 368 7.53 29.61 -21.24
CA MET A 368 8.50 30.16 -20.28
C MET A 368 9.05 29.06 -19.39
N LEU A 369 8.19 28.23 -18.81
CA LEU A 369 8.56 27.15 -17.89
C LEU A 369 9.31 26.00 -18.57
N LEU A 370 8.99 25.69 -19.84
CA LEU A 370 9.69 24.67 -20.62
C LEU A 370 11.20 24.95 -20.75
N ASN A 371 11.63 26.21 -20.64
CA ASN A 371 13.06 26.57 -20.64
C ASN A 371 13.80 26.10 -19.38
N ALA A 372 13.11 25.69 -18.31
CA ALA A 372 13.74 25.25 -17.06
C ALA A 372 14.65 24.02 -17.25
N ARG A 373 14.42 23.19 -18.29
CA ARG A 373 15.31 22.08 -18.62
C ARG A 373 16.76 22.51 -18.90
N HIS A 374 16.98 23.77 -19.29
CA HIS A 374 18.31 24.31 -19.56
C HIS A 374 19.01 24.83 -18.30
N TRP A 375 18.37 24.80 -17.13
CA TRP A 375 18.99 25.20 -15.88
C TRP A 375 19.94 24.10 -15.39
N PRO A 376 21.26 24.38 -15.25
CA PRO A 376 22.25 23.35 -14.93
C PRO A 376 21.98 22.62 -13.61
N ASP A 377 21.40 23.32 -12.63
CA ASP A 377 21.12 22.78 -11.30
C ASP A 377 20.00 21.72 -11.29
N LEU A 378 19.16 21.69 -12.35
CA LEU A 378 18.07 20.71 -12.48
C LEU A 378 18.51 19.39 -13.14
N GLN A 379 19.74 19.32 -13.66
CA GLN A 379 20.36 18.08 -14.16
C GLN A 379 19.47 17.32 -15.16
N TRP A 380 18.82 18.04 -16.08
CA TRP A 380 17.89 17.49 -17.08
C TRP A 380 18.41 16.25 -17.80
N ASP A 381 19.69 16.25 -18.20
CA ASP A 381 20.31 15.14 -18.94
C ASP A 381 20.34 13.82 -18.15
N LYS A 382 20.11 13.86 -16.83
CA LYS A 382 20.05 12.69 -15.95
C LYS A 382 18.63 12.20 -15.68
N TRP A 383 17.58 12.91 -16.14
CA TRP A 383 16.17 12.57 -15.91
C TRP A 383 15.53 11.87 -17.11
N ILE A 384 16.14 10.78 -17.56
CA ILE A 384 15.84 10.08 -18.83
C ILE A 384 14.34 9.77 -19.00
N SER A 385 13.66 9.20 -18.00
CA SER A 385 12.24 8.83 -18.12
C SER A 385 11.29 10.03 -18.30
N GLY A 386 11.65 11.22 -17.81
CA GLY A 386 10.82 12.42 -17.95
C GLY A 386 11.00 13.14 -19.29
N GLN A 387 12.11 12.91 -19.99
CA GLN A 387 12.49 13.72 -21.15
C GLN A 387 11.49 13.61 -22.30
N ALA A 388 11.01 12.40 -22.59
CA ALA A 388 10.12 12.15 -23.73
C ALA A 388 8.83 12.97 -23.64
N ARG A 389 8.15 12.94 -22.48
CA ARG A 389 6.91 13.69 -22.28
C ARG A 389 7.15 15.20 -22.32
N TRP A 390 8.22 15.69 -21.70
CA TRP A 390 8.52 17.12 -21.73
C TRP A 390 8.82 17.62 -23.16
N LEU A 391 9.55 16.86 -23.97
CA LEU A 391 9.80 17.19 -25.38
C LEU A 391 8.52 17.17 -26.22
N GLU A 392 7.61 16.26 -25.91
CA GLU A 392 6.27 16.21 -26.52
C GLU A 392 5.49 17.49 -26.23
N LEU A 393 5.48 17.95 -24.97
CA LEU A 393 4.83 19.21 -24.57
C LEU A 393 5.44 20.42 -25.30
N GLU A 394 6.76 20.45 -25.47
CA GLU A 394 7.45 21.53 -26.19
C GLU A 394 7.08 21.58 -27.68
N THR A 395 6.89 20.42 -28.30
CA THR A 395 6.64 20.33 -29.75
C THR A 395 5.15 20.46 -30.08
N ASN A 396 4.27 19.89 -29.23
CA ASN A 396 2.87 19.62 -29.58
C ASN A 396 1.86 20.31 -28.63
N ALA A 397 2.25 21.33 -27.87
CA ALA A 397 1.39 21.97 -26.86
C ALA A 397 -0.03 22.32 -27.35
N HIS A 398 -0.17 22.84 -28.58
CA HIS A 398 -1.47 23.23 -29.14
C HIS A 398 -2.35 22.02 -29.47
N GLU A 399 -1.78 20.94 -30.01
CA GLU A 399 -2.50 19.69 -30.29
C GLU A 399 -2.92 19.01 -28.99
N ILE A 400 -2.02 18.94 -28.01
CA ILE A 400 -2.32 18.40 -26.68
C ILE A 400 -3.45 19.20 -25.99
N HIS A 401 -3.43 20.53 -26.09
CA HIS A 401 -4.51 21.37 -25.60
C HIS A 401 -5.85 21.04 -26.27
N GLN A 402 -5.85 20.83 -27.59
CA GLN A 402 -7.06 20.46 -28.31
C GLN A 402 -7.60 19.10 -27.85
N LEU A 403 -6.73 18.10 -27.68
CA LEU A 403 -7.14 16.78 -27.18
C LEU A 403 -7.76 16.89 -25.79
N TRP A 404 -7.12 17.56 -24.84
CA TRP A 404 -7.68 17.73 -23.49
C TRP A 404 -8.99 18.54 -23.39
N ASN A 405 -9.40 19.22 -24.47
CA ASN A 405 -10.56 20.11 -24.47
C ASN A 405 -11.55 19.79 -25.62
N ASN A 406 -11.49 18.59 -26.20
CA ASN A 406 -12.38 18.16 -27.30
C ASN A 406 -13.64 17.38 -26.83
N ASP A 407 -13.87 17.28 -25.53
CA ASP A 407 -14.93 16.46 -24.91
C ASP A 407 -14.82 14.93 -25.14
N ASP A 408 -13.66 14.40 -25.56
CA ASP A 408 -13.40 12.97 -25.76
C ASP A 408 -12.27 12.43 -24.83
N PRO A 409 -12.57 12.02 -23.59
CA PRO A 409 -11.54 11.53 -22.66
C PRO A 409 -10.83 10.25 -23.12
N ALA A 410 -11.34 9.56 -24.16
CA ALA A 410 -10.69 8.38 -24.70
C ALA A 410 -9.36 8.70 -25.39
N ASP A 411 -9.24 9.90 -25.98
CA ASP A 411 -8.02 10.35 -26.66
C ASP A 411 -7.12 11.26 -25.81
N ASP A 412 -7.59 11.68 -24.63
CA ASP A 412 -6.83 12.48 -23.67
C ASP A 412 -5.39 11.96 -23.46
N PRO A 413 -4.37 12.79 -23.73
CA PRO A 413 -2.99 12.49 -23.38
C PRO A 413 -2.85 12.25 -21.88
N VAL A 414 -2.01 11.28 -21.52
CA VAL A 414 -1.75 10.95 -20.12
C VAL A 414 -0.88 12.03 -19.47
N PHE A 415 -1.26 12.45 -18.27
CA PHE A 415 -0.49 13.36 -17.43
C PHE A 415 0.89 12.77 -17.05
N VAL A 416 1.93 13.61 -16.87
CA VAL A 416 3.33 13.18 -16.66
C VAL A 416 3.52 12.09 -15.61
N THR A 417 2.74 12.14 -14.54
CA THR A 417 2.85 11.24 -13.37
C THR A 417 1.67 10.31 -13.24
N SER A 418 0.85 10.15 -14.27
CA SER A 418 -0.29 9.23 -14.27
C SER A 418 -0.12 8.11 -15.27
N LYS A 419 -0.89 7.03 -15.11
CA LYS A 419 -1.02 5.97 -16.10
C LYS A 419 -2.47 5.48 -16.13
N LYS A 420 -3.04 5.48 -17.34
CA LYS A 420 -4.36 4.89 -17.60
C LYS A 420 -4.36 3.40 -17.25
N ARG A 421 -5.43 2.93 -16.64
CA ARG A 421 -5.65 1.53 -16.23
C ARG A 421 -6.93 0.99 -16.81
N ARG A 422 -6.99 -0.34 -16.90
CA ARG A 422 -8.23 -1.05 -17.20
C ARG A 422 -9.24 -0.94 -16.05
N TRP A 423 -8.77 -0.88 -14.80
CA TRP A 423 -9.62 -0.85 -13.61
C TRP A 423 -9.27 0.32 -12.68
N GLY A 424 -10.32 0.92 -12.11
CA GLY A 424 -10.22 2.04 -11.19
C GLY A 424 -9.79 3.34 -11.89
N ASP A 425 -9.46 4.34 -11.06
CA ASP A 425 -8.98 5.64 -11.51
C ASP A 425 -7.55 5.54 -12.09
N GLU A 426 -7.10 6.61 -12.76
CA GLU A 426 -5.70 6.71 -13.19
C GLU A 426 -4.77 6.56 -11.98
N THR A 427 -3.70 5.79 -12.16
CA THR A 427 -2.75 5.56 -11.07
C THR A 427 -1.59 6.51 -11.19
N MET A 428 -1.22 7.15 -10.08
CA MET A 428 0.05 7.87 -10.02
C MET A 428 1.23 6.91 -10.20
N VAL A 429 2.24 7.34 -10.95
CA VAL A 429 3.47 6.59 -11.22
C VAL A 429 4.68 7.35 -10.68
N CYS A 430 5.27 6.82 -9.61
CA CYS A 430 6.47 7.41 -8.98
C CYS A 430 7.72 7.40 -9.88
N ALA A 431 7.76 6.60 -10.95
CA ALA A 431 8.94 6.45 -11.81
C ALA A 431 9.39 7.79 -12.44
N ASN A 432 8.43 8.63 -12.82
CA ASN A 432 8.75 9.93 -13.43
C ASN A 432 9.04 11.00 -12.36
N CYS A 433 8.53 10.85 -11.14
CA CYS A 433 8.71 11.82 -10.06
C CYS A 433 10.14 11.85 -9.50
N HIS A 434 10.86 10.73 -9.55
CA HIS A 434 11.97 10.47 -8.62
C HIS A 434 13.30 10.00 -9.24
N GLN A 435 13.38 9.82 -10.55
CA GLN A 435 14.54 9.15 -11.11
C GLN A 435 15.54 10.12 -11.72
N ALA A 436 16.69 10.35 -11.09
CA ALA A 436 17.89 10.81 -11.81
C ALA A 436 18.70 9.57 -12.20
N GLN A 437 18.21 8.82 -13.20
CA GLN A 437 18.64 7.45 -13.53
C GLN A 437 20.15 7.35 -13.75
N GLU A 438 20.76 8.41 -14.29
CA GLU A 438 22.18 8.45 -14.66
C GLU A 438 23.05 9.16 -13.61
N ARG A 439 22.50 9.48 -12.43
CA ARG A 439 23.28 10.11 -11.36
C ARG A 439 24.01 9.07 -10.52
N HIS A 440 25.35 9.14 -10.53
CA HIS A 440 26.16 8.34 -9.61
C HIS A 440 26.41 9.06 -8.29
N TRP A 441 26.03 8.41 -7.19
CA TRP A 441 26.25 8.87 -5.82
C TRP A 441 27.56 8.33 -5.25
N THR A 442 28.29 9.18 -4.51
CA THR A 442 29.43 8.75 -3.69
C THR A 442 28.96 7.89 -2.51
N GLU A 443 29.85 7.07 -1.94
CA GLU A 443 29.52 6.27 -0.75
C GLU A 443 29.16 7.16 0.45
N GLU A 444 29.79 8.33 0.60
CA GLU A 444 29.43 9.29 1.65
C GLU A 444 28.00 9.82 1.46
N GLN A 445 27.62 10.18 0.23
CA GLN A 445 26.26 10.63 -0.07
C GLN A 445 25.24 9.53 0.19
N LYS A 446 25.53 8.29 -0.25
CA LYS A 446 24.65 7.14 0.01
C LYS A 446 24.47 6.85 1.49
N ASN A 447 25.45 7.20 2.33
CA ASN A 447 25.40 6.94 3.77
C ASN A 447 24.87 8.11 4.60
N THR A 448 24.76 9.31 4.01
CA THR A 448 24.23 10.49 4.70
C THR A 448 22.70 10.40 4.86
N VAL A 449 22.21 10.52 6.09
CA VAL A 449 20.78 10.57 6.41
C VAL A 449 20.36 12.01 6.74
N SER A 450 19.61 12.64 5.84
CA SER A 450 19.07 14.00 6.05
C SER A 450 17.84 13.99 6.97
N GLN A 451 17.89 14.79 8.03
CA GLN A 451 16.78 14.96 8.97
C GLN A 451 15.67 15.85 8.38
N PRO A 452 14.40 15.71 8.83
CA PRO A 452 13.32 16.59 8.38
C PRO A 452 13.58 18.05 8.73
N HIS A 453 13.28 18.93 7.78
CA HIS A 453 13.31 20.37 8.02
C HIS A 453 12.34 20.74 9.16
N SER A 454 12.69 21.73 9.98
CA SER A 454 11.90 22.14 11.16
C SER A 454 10.51 22.69 10.80
N MET A 455 10.34 23.18 9.57
CA MET A 455 9.06 23.73 9.07
C MET A 455 8.02 22.69 8.68
N VAL A 456 8.39 21.41 8.55
CA VAL A 456 7.43 20.34 8.29
C VAL A 456 7.13 19.64 9.60
N ALA A 457 5.85 19.63 9.98
CA ALA A 457 5.41 19.06 11.23
C ALA A 457 5.80 17.59 11.29
N THR A 458 6.51 17.21 12.36
CA THR A 458 6.63 15.81 12.72
C THR A 458 5.43 15.38 13.57
N ILE A 459 4.91 16.19 14.49
CA ILE A 459 3.70 15.80 15.24
C ILE A 459 2.83 16.98 15.58
N GLY A 460 1.52 16.72 15.58
CA GLY A 460 0.46 17.59 16.09
C GLY A 460 -0.61 17.89 15.05
N ASP A 461 -0.23 17.88 13.77
CA ASP A 461 -1.05 18.37 12.66
C ASP A 461 -1.40 17.29 11.63
N TRP A 462 -1.18 16.01 11.94
CA TRP A 462 -1.53 14.94 11.00
C TRP A 462 -3.03 14.73 11.01
N PRO A 463 -3.68 14.70 9.83
CA PRO A 463 -5.11 14.49 9.76
C PRO A 463 -5.49 13.11 10.31
N GLU A 464 -6.61 13.06 11.04
CA GLU A 464 -7.20 11.79 11.44
C GLU A 464 -7.58 10.97 10.21
N PHE A 465 -7.32 9.66 10.25
CA PHE A 465 -7.84 8.74 9.23
C PHE A 465 -9.35 8.61 9.40
N THR A 466 -10.08 9.02 8.38
CA THR A 466 -11.54 8.92 8.29
C THR A 466 -12.00 7.67 7.54
N THR A 467 -11.04 6.90 7.03
CA THR A 467 -11.18 5.63 6.33
C THR A 467 -10.22 4.58 6.87
N ASP A 468 -10.64 3.32 6.82
CA ASP A 468 -9.77 2.19 7.12
C ASP A 468 -8.77 1.90 6.00
N TRP A 469 -7.85 0.98 6.25
CA TRP A 469 -6.85 0.56 5.28
C TRP A 469 -7.44 -0.21 4.08
N ALA A 470 -8.70 -0.66 4.13
CA ALA A 470 -9.39 -1.22 2.97
C ALA A 470 -10.01 -0.12 2.08
N GLY A 471 -9.80 1.16 2.40
CA GLY A 471 -10.35 2.29 1.68
C GLY A 471 -11.84 2.51 1.97
N GLN A 472 -12.32 2.03 3.12
CA GLN A 472 -13.72 2.12 3.50
C GLN A 472 -13.89 3.11 4.64
N SER A 473 -14.89 3.97 4.54
CA SER A 473 -15.34 4.79 5.65
C SER A 473 -16.06 3.90 6.65
N SER A 474 -15.29 3.28 7.55
CA SER A 474 -15.82 2.20 8.38
C SER A 474 -16.97 2.66 9.28
N LEU A 475 -17.83 1.69 9.61
CA LEU A 475 -18.68 1.69 10.79
C LEU A 475 -18.02 0.86 11.91
N PHE A 476 -16.71 0.92 12.19
CA PHE A 476 -16.14 0.00 13.20
C PHE A 476 -15.07 0.57 14.15
N GLN A 477 -15.43 0.42 15.43
CA GLN A 477 -14.69 0.51 16.69
C GLN A 477 -13.72 1.68 16.85
N ASP A 478 -14.30 2.80 17.28
CA ASP A 478 -13.59 3.89 17.90
C ASP A 478 -12.69 3.40 19.05
N CYS A 479 -11.39 3.56 18.87
CA CYS A 479 -10.37 3.30 19.89
C CYS A 479 -10.15 4.53 20.79
N ASN A 480 -10.58 5.73 20.37
CA ASN A 480 -10.36 6.95 21.13
C ASN A 480 -11.19 6.98 22.42
N SER A 481 -12.39 6.38 22.43
CA SER A 481 -13.21 6.20 23.63
C SER A 481 -12.76 5.07 24.56
N ARG A 482 -11.77 4.26 24.18
CA ARG A 482 -11.27 3.12 24.99
C ARG A 482 -9.95 3.46 25.69
N PRO A 483 -9.70 2.98 26.93
CA PRO A 483 -8.44 3.23 27.63
C PRO A 483 -7.29 2.41 27.01
N SER A 484 -6.08 2.96 26.99
CA SER A 484 -4.87 2.18 26.70
C SER A 484 -4.64 1.14 27.79
N TRP A 485 -4.04 0.01 27.43
CA TRP A 485 -3.62 -1.01 28.39
C TRP A 485 -2.48 -0.45 29.26
N ASP A 486 -2.63 -0.61 30.57
CA ASP A 486 -1.67 -0.23 31.59
C ASP A 486 -1.32 -1.47 32.41
N LYS A 487 -0.02 -1.78 32.45
CA LYS A 487 0.53 -2.90 33.22
C LYS A 487 0.15 -2.85 34.71
N GLN A 488 -0.06 -1.65 35.26
CA GLN A 488 -0.34 -1.45 36.68
C GLN A 488 -1.84 -1.58 37.00
N GLN A 489 -2.71 -1.45 36.00
CA GLN A 489 -4.16 -1.50 36.18
C GLN A 489 -4.67 -2.94 36.23
N ALA A 490 -5.60 -3.22 37.14
CA ALA A 490 -6.34 -4.47 37.16
C ALA A 490 -7.60 -4.36 36.29
N TYR A 491 -7.83 -5.36 35.45
CA TYR A 491 -8.98 -5.45 34.56
C TYR A 491 -9.89 -6.60 34.95
N LYS A 492 -11.20 -6.40 34.86
CA LYS A 492 -12.20 -7.44 35.09
C LYS A 492 -12.64 -8.02 33.76
N LYS A 493 -13.32 -9.17 33.82
CA LYS A 493 -13.99 -9.76 32.65
C LYS A 493 -14.79 -8.68 31.89
N ASP A 494 -14.71 -8.74 30.56
CA ASP A 494 -15.36 -7.85 29.60
C ASP A 494 -14.87 -6.39 29.60
N HIS A 495 -13.85 -6.04 30.41
CA HIS A 495 -13.13 -4.78 30.22
C HIS A 495 -12.42 -4.78 28.88
N HIS A 496 -12.44 -3.65 28.19
CA HIS A 496 -11.75 -3.46 26.93
C HIS A 496 -10.61 -2.46 27.07
N VAL A 497 -9.51 -2.74 26.38
CA VAL A 497 -8.32 -1.88 26.31
C VAL A 497 -7.85 -1.78 24.87
N VAL A 498 -7.10 -0.73 24.58
CA VAL A 498 -6.31 -0.60 23.34
C VAL A 498 -4.85 -0.89 23.67
N TYR A 499 -4.18 -1.66 22.83
CA TYR A 499 -2.76 -1.95 22.95
C TYR A 499 -2.15 -2.16 21.57
N GLN A 500 -1.09 -1.42 21.22
CA GLN A 500 -0.45 -1.50 19.91
C GLN A 500 -1.44 -1.36 18.76
N HIS A 501 -2.41 -0.43 18.88
CA HIS A 501 -3.50 -0.24 17.92
C HIS A 501 -4.45 -1.44 17.76
N GLY A 502 -4.45 -2.42 18.66
CA GLY A 502 -5.44 -3.51 18.72
C GLY A 502 -6.41 -3.32 19.88
N ILE A 503 -7.68 -3.70 19.71
CA ILE A 503 -8.67 -3.75 20.79
C ILE A 503 -8.69 -5.15 21.39
N TYR A 504 -8.60 -5.20 22.71
CA TYR A 504 -8.60 -6.45 23.46
C TYR A 504 -9.66 -6.42 24.56
N ARG A 505 -10.30 -7.58 24.77
CA ARG A 505 -11.27 -7.81 25.84
C ARG A 505 -10.68 -8.78 26.87
N ALA A 506 -10.71 -8.41 28.15
CA ALA A 506 -10.31 -9.32 29.22
C ALA A 506 -11.32 -10.46 29.38
N LYS A 507 -10.87 -11.71 29.33
CA LYS A 507 -11.72 -12.90 29.48
C LYS A 507 -12.04 -13.23 30.95
N TRP A 508 -11.17 -12.80 31.85
CA TRP A 508 -11.31 -12.90 33.31
C TRP A 508 -10.47 -11.81 33.99
N TRP A 509 -10.39 -11.83 35.33
CA TRP A 509 -9.60 -10.84 36.07
C TRP A 509 -8.10 -10.97 35.76
N THR A 510 -7.43 -9.84 35.51
CA THR A 510 -6.04 -9.80 35.04
C THR A 510 -5.34 -8.52 35.50
N GLN A 511 -4.03 -8.60 35.72
CA GLN A 511 -3.16 -7.47 36.00
C GLN A 511 -1.75 -7.78 35.51
N ALA A 512 -1.14 -6.84 34.79
CA ALA A 512 0.20 -6.95 34.22
C ALA A 512 0.40 -7.98 33.09
N GLU A 513 -0.57 -8.85 32.79
CA GLU A 513 -0.51 -9.69 31.58
C GLU A 513 -0.71 -8.85 30.31
N SER A 514 0.24 -8.94 29.37
CA SER A 514 0.24 -8.15 28.13
C SER A 514 -0.78 -8.70 27.12
N PRO A 515 -1.53 -7.83 26.40
CA PRO A 515 -2.42 -8.27 25.33
C PRO A 515 -1.72 -8.85 24.08
N SER A 516 -0.40 -8.70 23.95
CA SER A 516 0.39 -9.15 22.79
C SER A 516 0.25 -10.64 22.45
N ASN A 517 -0.04 -11.51 23.44
CA ASN A 517 -0.02 -12.96 23.28
C ASN A 517 -1.40 -13.65 23.18
N SER A 518 -2.47 -12.84 23.01
CA SER A 518 -3.95 -13.07 23.03
C SER A 518 -4.60 -14.37 22.52
N ASN A 519 -3.90 -15.50 22.49
CA ASN A 519 -4.35 -16.79 22.00
C ASN A 519 -5.56 -17.33 22.79
N ARG A 520 -6.18 -18.42 22.33
CA ARG A 520 -7.39 -18.98 22.94
C ARG A 520 -7.27 -19.32 24.44
N TYR A 521 -6.06 -19.52 24.97
CA TYR A 521 -5.78 -19.81 26.38
C TYR A 521 -5.30 -18.58 27.16
N ASP A 522 -5.01 -17.48 26.47
CA ASP A 522 -4.56 -16.24 27.08
C ASP A 522 -5.73 -15.48 27.74
N VAL A 523 -5.36 -14.47 28.54
CA VAL A 523 -6.27 -13.66 29.35
C VAL A 523 -6.99 -12.62 28.51
N TRP A 524 -6.33 -12.13 27.46
CA TRP A 524 -6.87 -11.16 26.52
C TRP A 524 -7.41 -11.85 25.27
N GLU A 525 -8.60 -11.44 24.85
CA GLU A 525 -9.20 -11.80 23.58
C GLU A 525 -9.03 -10.64 22.61
N PHE A 526 -8.41 -10.89 21.45
CA PHE A 526 -8.34 -9.91 20.38
C PHE A 526 -9.72 -9.72 19.73
N ILE A 527 -10.18 -8.47 19.69
CA ILE A 527 -11.47 -8.09 19.13
C ILE A 527 -11.32 -7.57 17.69
N GLY A 528 -10.24 -6.88 17.39
CA GLY A 528 -9.98 -6.27 16.08
C GLY A 528 -8.97 -5.13 16.17
N TRP A 529 -8.45 -4.69 15.02
CA TRP A 529 -7.55 -3.54 14.96
C TRP A 529 -8.29 -2.21 15.09
N CYS A 530 -7.58 -1.17 15.52
CA CYS A 530 -7.98 0.22 15.39
C CYS A 530 -7.80 0.61 13.92
N HIS A 531 -8.91 0.97 13.28
CA HIS A 531 -8.90 1.28 11.85
C HIS A 531 -8.81 2.79 11.57
N ALA A 532 -8.82 3.64 12.62
CA ALA A 532 -8.71 5.08 12.53
C ALA A 532 -8.00 5.69 13.75
N GLY A 533 -6.95 6.48 13.51
CA GLY A 533 -6.49 7.62 14.33
C GLY A 533 -6.09 7.41 15.80
N SER A 534 -6.14 6.21 16.36
CA SER A 534 -5.83 6.01 17.78
C SER A 534 -4.37 5.61 18.00
N ILE A 535 -3.61 6.49 18.61
CA ILE A 535 -2.17 6.31 18.96
C ILE A 535 -2.02 5.48 20.26
N LYS A 536 -2.97 4.59 20.55
CA LYS A 536 -3.16 3.97 21.87
C LYS A 536 -2.66 2.54 21.99
#